data_AF-A0A9C9GAR6-F1
#
_entry.id   AF-A0A9C9GAR6-F1
#
_cell.length_a   1.000
_cell.length_b   1.000
_cell.length_c   1.000
_cell.angle_alpha   90.00
_cell.angle_beta   90.00
_cell.angle_gamma   90.00
#
_symmetry.space_group_name_H-M   'P 1'
#
loop_
_entity.id
_entity.type
_entity.pdbx_description
1 polymer ?
#
loop_
_entity_poly.entity_id
_entity_poly.type
_entity_poly.pdbx_seq_one_letter_code
_entity_poly.pdbx_strand_id
1 'polypeptide(L)'
;MADVALGYLYPEGQAVRGQVIGTGRYIARGLTGIDPDTGAGHPALEWTMGAQGVEVELNPSDGTHRVLKAVCSMDVGKVINPSLARSQIVGGMSMGLGYAGWEGFSCNRQGQVMNENLRNYKILRFGEEPKYLVKFVETPQRDGPFGARGLGE
;
A
#
# COMPACT_ATOMS: atom_id res chain seq x y z
N MET A 1 14.92 28.37 -28.49
CA MET A 1 13.97 28.15 -27.38
C MET A 1 12.82 27.35 -27.95
N ALA A 2 12.58 26.16 -27.40
CA ALA A 2 11.69 25.16 -27.99
C ALA A 2 10.26 25.70 -28.12
N ASP A 3 9.71 25.59 -29.34
CA ASP A 3 8.31 25.86 -29.67
C ASP A 3 7.39 24.98 -28.82
N VAL A 4 6.94 25.51 -27.69
CA VAL A 4 5.77 24.99 -27.00
C VAL A 4 4.59 25.35 -27.90
N ALA A 5 3.97 24.35 -28.53
CA ALA A 5 2.88 24.53 -29.47
C ALA A 5 1.70 25.28 -28.80
N LEU A 6 1.67 26.61 -28.97
CA LEU A 6 0.62 27.51 -28.49
C LEU A 6 -0.69 27.38 -29.30
N GLY A 7 -0.67 26.59 -30.37
CA GLY A 7 -1.76 26.40 -31.33
C GLY A 7 -1.22 25.83 -32.65
N TYR A 8 -2.10 25.50 -33.58
CA TYR A 8 -1.75 25.12 -34.95
C TYR A 8 -2.08 26.26 -35.91
N LEU A 9 -1.15 26.67 -36.78
CA LEU A 9 -1.35 27.72 -37.78
C LEU A 9 -1.45 27.10 -39.18
N TYR A 10 -2.56 27.32 -39.88
CA TYR A 10 -2.70 26.93 -41.28
C TYR A 10 -1.80 27.79 -42.19
N PRO A 11 -1.37 27.28 -43.36
CA PRO A 11 -0.53 28.03 -44.30
C PRO A 11 -1.13 29.37 -44.77
N GLU A 12 -2.46 29.47 -44.82
CA GLU A 12 -3.20 30.71 -45.11
C GLU A 12 -3.25 31.73 -43.94
N GLY A 13 -2.54 31.45 -42.85
CA GLY A 13 -2.42 32.35 -41.69
C GLY A 13 -3.54 32.21 -40.66
N GLN A 14 -4.47 31.28 -40.84
CA GLN A 14 -5.53 31.03 -39.87
C GLN A 14 -5.01 30.20 -38.68
N ALA A 15 -5.11 30.71 -37.45
CA ALA A 15 -4.78 29.96 -36.25
C ALA A 15 -5.97 29.12 -35.78
N VAL A 16 -5.72 27.85 -35.44
CA VAL A 16 -6.71 26.93 -34.90
C VAL A 16 -6.18 26.28 -33.62
N ARG A 17 -6.93 26.50 -32.54
CA ARG A 17 -6.66 26.13 -31.13
C ARG A 17 -5.58 27.00 -30.46
N GLY A 18 -5.61 26.99 -29.12
CA GLY A 18 -4.71 27.71 -28.22
C GLY A 18 -4.02 26.76 -27.24
N GLN A 19 -3.18 27.29 -26.34
CA GLN A 19 -2.56 26.50 -25.28
C GLN A 19 -3.63 25.87 -24.36
N VAL A 20 -3.58 24.54 -24.21
CA VAL A 20 -4.44 23.83 -23.25
C VAL A 20 -3.70 23.75 -21.92
N ILE A 21 -4.10 24.58 -20.95
CA ILE A 21 -3.56 24.58 -19.59
C ILE A 21 -4.67 24.12 -18.64
N GLY A 22 -4.38 23.11 -17.81
CA GLY A 22 -5.31 22.60 -16.79
C GLY A 22 -4.65 22.57 -15.42
N THR A 23 -5.38 23.02 -14.40
CA THR A 23 -4.97 22.93 -12.98
C THR A 23 -6.07 22.20 -12.21
N GLY A 24 -5.69 21.15 -11.48
CA GLY A 24 -6.59 20.40 -10.59
C GLY A 24 -6.19 20.55 -9.13
N ARG A 25 -7.16 20.57 -8.23
CA ARG A 25 -6.96 20.54 -6.77
C ARG A 25 -7.98 19.58 -6.15
N TYR A 26 -7.56 18.85 -5.13
CA TYR A 26 -8.42 17.96 -4.36
C TYR A 26 -8.22 18.23 -2.87
N ILE A 27 -9.31 18.13 -2.11
CA ILE A 27 -9.30 18.12 -0.65
C ILE A 27 -10.30 17.06 -0.19
N ALA A 28 -9.90 16.25 0.78
CA ALA A 28 -10.78 15.32 1.47
C ALA A 28 -11.91 16.10 2.17
N ARG A 29 -13.17 15.75 1.91
CA ARG A 29 -14.34 16.49 2.41
C ARG A 29 -14.96 15.76 3.59
N GLY A 30 -15.52 16.51 4.55
CA GLY A 30 -16.29 15.95 5.66
C GLY A 30 -15.45 15.34 6.79
N LEU A 31 -14.13 15.48 6.74
CA LEU A 31 -13.26 15.04 7.82
C LEU A 31 -13.28 16.01 8.99
N THR A 32 -13.20 15.48 10.21
CA THR A 32 -12.96 16.25 11.43
C THR A 32 -11.69 15.75 12.10
N GLY A 33 -11.10 16.61 12.94
CA GLY A 33 -10.10 16.14 13.91
C GLY A 33 -10.72 15.15 14.91
N ILE A 34 -9.86 14.50 15.67
CA ILE A 34 -10.23 13.66 16.80
C ILE A 34 -10.20 14.54 18.05
N ASP A 35 -11.30 14.59 18.79
CA ASP A 35 -11.37 15.23 20.09
C ASP A 35 -10.48 14.47 21.10
N PRO A 36 -9.54 15.15 21.78
CA PRO A 36 -8.53 14.48 22.61
C PRO A 36 -9.10 13.91 23.92
N ASP A 37 -10.22 14.43 24.42
CA ASP A 37 -10.82 14.00 25.69
C ASP A 37 -11.79 12.83 25.46
N THR A 38 -12.50 12.81 24.33
CA THR A 38 -13.55 11.83 24.02
C THR A 38 -13.17 10.81 22.96
N GLY A 39 -12.16 11.10 22.14
CA GLY A 39 -11.79 10.30 20.97
C GLY A 39 -12.78 10.38 19.80
N ALA A 40 -13.80 11.24 19.88
CA ALA A 40 -14.80 11.37 18.83
C ALA A 40 -14.28 12.16 17.62
N GLY A 41 -14.64 11.71 16.42
CA GLY A 41 -14.30 12.41 15.18
C GLY A 41 -14.55 11.57 13.93
N HIS A 42 -14.33 12.18 12.76
CA HIS A 42 -14.41 11.57 11.45
C HIS A 42 -13.06 11.74 10.73
N PRO A 43 -12.02 10.96 11.08
CA PRO A 43 -10.66 11.20 10.61
C PRO A 43 -10.34 10.61 9.23
N ALA A 44 -11.17 9.69 8.73
CA ALA A 44 -10.94 8.97 7.48
C ALA A 44 -12.13 9.13 6.52
N LEU A 45 -11.84 9.19 5.22
CA LEU A 45 -12.86 9.30 4.16
C LEU A 45 -13.65 8.00 4.02
N GLU A 46 -12.92 6.90 3.98
CA GLU A 46 -13.43 5.54 3.85
C GLU A 46 -12.46 4.59 4.53
N TRP A 47 -12.96 3.39 4.83
CA TRP A 47 -12.17 2.33 5.45
C TRP A 47 -11.87 1.23 4.44
N THR A 48 -10.59 0.96 4.23
CA THR A 48 -10.12 -0.22 3.50
C THR A 48 -10.15 -1.39 4.45
N MET A 49 -10.96 -2.40 4.13
CA MET A 49 -11.20 -3.54 5.00
C MET A 49 -10.68 -4.81 4.33
N GLY A 50 -10.19 -5.76 5.11
CA GLY A 50 -9.74 -7.03 4.58
C GLY A 50 -9.64 -8.10 5.64
N ALA A 51 -9.43 -9.32 5.19
CA ALA A 51 -9.14 -10.48 6.02
C ALA A 51 -7.90 -11.19 5.48
N GLN A 52 -7.05 -11.63 6.39
CA GLN A 52 -5.84 -12.38 6.08
C GLN A 52 -5.84 -13.72 6.82
N GLY A 53 -5.21 -14.72 6.22
CA GLY A 53 -5.04 -16.04 6.80
C GLY A 53 -3.67 -16.60 6.45
N VAL A 54 -3.09 -17.35 7.38
CA VAL A 54 -1.76 -17.92 7.23
C VAL A 54 -1.80 -19.40 7.62
N GLU A 55 -1.20 -20.24 6.80
CA GLU A 55 -1.00 -21.66 7.06
C GLU A 55 0.45 -21.90 7.47
N VAL A 56 0.66 -22.48 8.65
CA VAL A 56 1.99 -22.67 9.25
C VAL A 56 2.19 -24.15 9.59
N GLU A 57 3.38 -24.66 9.27
CA GLU A 57 3.87 -25.96 9.71
C GLU A 57 4.86 -25.76 10.86
N LEU A 58 4.65 -26.46 11.98
CA LEU A 58 5.46 -26.35 13.21
C LEU A 58 6.14 -27.69 13.50
N ASN A 59 7.43 -27.65 13.81
CA ASN A 59 8.13 -28.77 14.43
C ASN A 59 8.02 -28.67 15.97
N PRO A 60 7.31 -29.59 16.64
CA PRO A 60 7.14 -29.53 18.08
C PRO A 60 8.42 -29.87 18.87
N SER A 61 9.43 -30.51 18.27
CA SER A 61 10.64 -30.91 18.99
C SER A 61 11.59 -29.74 19.29
N ASP A 62 11.63 -28.75 18.41
CA ASP A 62 12.55 -27.60 18.49
C ASP A 62 11.87 -26.23 18.34
N GLY A 63 10.55 -26.21 18.09
CA GLY A 63 9.77 -24.99 17.93
C GLY A 63 9.99 -24.25 16.60
N THR A 64 10.75 -24.83 15.66
CA THR A 64 10.94 -24.24 14.33
C THR A 64 9.65 -24.31 13.54
N HIS A 65 9.40 -23.32 12.68
CA HIS A 65 8.20 -23.26 11.88
C HIS A 65 8.47 -22.78 10.45
N ARG A 66 7.55 -23.09 9.54
CA ARG A 66 7.56 -22.63 8.16
C ARG A 66 6.17 -22.14 7.76
N VAL A 67 6.11 -20.99 7.10
CA VAL A 67 4.86 -20.48 6.53
C VAL A 67 4.66 -21.13 5.17
N LEU A 68 3.57 -21.88 5.01
CA LEU A 68 3.25 -22.60 3.76
C LEU A 68 2.47 -21.72 2.79
N LYS A 69 1.45 -21.01 3.30
CA LYS A 69 0.57 -20.16 2.50
C LYS A 69 0.20 -18.90 3.28
N ALA A 70 0.07 -17.79 2.56
CA ALA A 70 -0.47 -16.55 3.07
C ALA A 70 -1.55 -16.04 2.10
N VAL A 71 -2.73 -15.75 2.63
CA VAL A 71 -3.91 -15.39 1.87
C VAL A 71 -4.40 -14.03 2.33
N CYS A 72 -4.74 -13.15 1.40
CA CYS A 72 -5.38 -11.87 1.67
C CYS A 72 -6.58 -11.67 0.76
N SER A 73 -7.71 -11.28 1.35
CA SER A 73 -8.88 -10.75 0.64
C SER A 73 -9.14 -9.34 1.17
N MET A 74 -9.08 -8.34 0.30
CA MET A 74 -9.20 -6.93 0.71
C MET A 74 -10.16 -6.17 -0.21
N ASP A 75 -11.03 -5.36 0.38
CA ASP A 75 -11.87 -4.39 -0.32
C ASP A 75 -11.08 -3.11 -0.59
N VAL A 76 -10.65 -2.97 -1.84
CA VAL A 76 -9.78 -1.88 -2.29
C VAL A 76 -10.55 -0.84 -3.13
N GLY A 77 -11.88 -0.86 -3.04
CA GLY A 77 -12.71 -0.14 -3.99
C GLY A 77 -12.50 -0.67 -5.41
N LYS A 78 -12.34 0.21 -6.39
CA LYS A 78 -12.04 -0.22 -7.76
C LYS A 78 -10.54 -0.48 -7.94
N VAL A 79 -10.19 -1.67 -8.40
CA VAL A 79 -8.83 -2.05 -8.77
C VAL A 79 -8.45 -1.33 -10.07
N ILE A 80 -7.57 -0.34 -9.97
CA ILE A 80 -7.10 0.42 -11.14
C ILE A 80 -6.02 -0.35 -11.91
N ASN A 81 -5.06 -0.93 -11.19
CA ASN A 81 -4.01 -1.75 -11.78
C ASN A 81 -3.88 -3.06 -10.99
N PRO A 82 -4.41 -4.18 -11.52
CA PRO A 82 -4.39 -5.46 -10.82
C PRO A 82 -2.99 -5.97 -10.47
N SER A 83 -2.00 -5.71 -11.34
CA SER A 83 -0.62 -6.16 -11.09
C SER A 83 0.03 -5.38 -9.95
N LEU A 84 -0.09 -4.05 -9.95
CA LEU A 84 0.46 -3.23 -8.88
C LEU A 84 -0.26 -3.47 -7.55
N ALA A 85 -1.59 -3.59 -7.59
CA ALA A 85 -2.38 -3.91 -6.40
C ALA A 85 -1.96 -5.25 -5.80
N ARG A 86 -1.79 -6.29 -6.64
CA ARG A 86 -1.31 -7.59 -6.17
C ARG A 86 0.09 -7.47 -5.55
N SER A 87 1.01 -6.75 -6.19
CA SER A 87 2.37 -6.58 -5.67
C SER A 87 2.40 -5.87 -4.32
N GLN A 88 1.55 -4.86 -4.10
CA GLN A 88 1.42 -4.19 -2.81
C GLN A 88 0.95 -5.15 -1.71
N ILE A 89 -0.13 -5.89 -1.96
CA ILE A 89 -0.64 -6.85 -0.97
C ILE A 89 0.36 -7.97 -0.67
N VAL A 90 1.10 -8.46 -1.68
CA VAL A 90 2.17 -9.44 -1.47
C VAL A 90 3.33 -8.85 -0.65
N GLY A 91 3.76 -7.63 -0.96
CA GLY A 91 4.78 -6.93 -0.19
C GLY A 91 4.38 -6.71 1.27
N GLY A 92 3.14 -6.25 1.49
CA GLY A 92 2.57 -6.06 2.83
C GLY A 92 2.48 -7.37 3.63
N MET A 93 2.00 -8.45 3.01
CA MET A 93 2.02 -9.78 3.66
C MET A 93 3.46 -10.22 4.00
N SER A 94 4.41 -10.04 3.07
CA SER A 94 5.81 -10.38 3.30
C SER A 94 6.42 -9.60 4.48
N MET A 95 6.13 -8.30 4.57
CA MET A 95 6.55 -7.44 5.68
C MET A 95 5.90 -7.86 6.99
N GLY A 96 4.58 -8.13 6.99
CA GLY A 96 3.87 -8.56 8.19
C GLY A 96 4.37 -9.91 8.72
N LEU A 97 4.67 -10.85 7.83
CA LEU A 97 5.28 -12.14 8.19
C LEU A 97 6.70 -11.94 8.75
N GLY A 98 7.51 -11.09 8.10
CA GLY A 98 8.82 -10.67 8.59
C GLY A 98 8.75 -10.15 10.03
N TYR A 99 7.89 -9.16 10.22
CA TYR A 99 7.62 -8.50 11.49
C TYR A 99 7.17 -9.46 12.60
N ALA A 100 6.24 -10.37 12.31
CA ALA A 100 5.70 -11.30 13.29
C ALA A 100 6.66 -12.45 13.64
N GLY A 101 7.49 -12.88 12.68
CA GLY A 101 8.29 -14.11 12.80
C GLY A 101 9.76 -13.92 13.15
N TRP A 102 10.41 -12.89 12.61
CA TRP A 102 11.89 -12.81 12.60
C TRP A 102 12.46 -11.44 12.96
N GLU A 103 11.75 -10.38 12.61
CA GLU A 103 12.25 -9.02 12.77
C GLU A 103 12.14 -8.54 14.21
N GLY A 104 13.15 -7.80 14.67
CA GLY A 104 13.17 -7.24 16.01
C GLY A 104 14.50 -6.59 16.32
N PHE A 105 14.47 -5.50 17.10
CA PHE A 105 15.68 -4.82 17.54
C PHE A 105 16.20 -5.45 18.83
N SER A 106 17.49 -5.79 18.84
CA SER A 106 18.20 -6.21 20.04
C SER A 106 18.99 -5.03 20.59
N CYS A 107 18.63 -4.55 21.77
CA CYS A 107 19.31 -3.41 22.40
C CYS A 107 20.16 -3.86 23.59
N ASN A 108 21.35 -3.27 23.76
CA ASN A 108 22.14 -3.45 24.98
C ASN A 108 21.61 -2.58 26.15
N ARG A 109 22.24 -2.69 27.33
CA ARG A 109 21.83 -1.93 28.54
C ARG A 109 21.97 -0.41 28.39
N GLN A 110 22.74 0.05 27.40
CA GLN A 110 22.95 1.45 27.07
C GLN A 110 21.97 1.95 25.99
N GLY A 111 21.05 1.10 25.53
CA GLY A 111 20.06 1.44 24.49
C GLY A 111 20.60 1.41 23.08
N GLN A 112 21.80 0.85 22.84
CA GLN A 112 22.36 0.74 21.50
C GLN A 112 21.81 -0.51 20.81
N VAL A 113 21.38 -0.35 19.55
CA VAL A 113 20.98 -1.46 18.68
C VAL A 113 22.22 -2.29 18.34
N MET A 114 22.13 -3.60 18.56
CA MET A 114 23.23 -4.56 18.39
C MET A 114 23.13 -5.36 17.09
N ASN A 115 22.00 -5.24 16.38
CA ASN A 115 21.72 -5.88 15.11
C ASN A 115 21.41 -4.85 14.02
N GLU A 116 22.20 -3.79 13.97
CA GLU A 116 22.05 -2.62 13.09
C GLU A 116 22.39 -2.88 11.61
N ASN A 117 22.61 -4.13 11.21
CA ASN A 117 22.98 -4.52 9.86
C ASN A 117 22.16 -5.73 9.37
N LEU A 118 22.00 -5.87 8.05
CA LEU A 118 21.19 -6.92 7.41
C LEU A 118 21.75 -8.35 7.59
N ARG A 119 22.98 -8.49 8.10
CA ARG A 119 23.51 -9.80 8.47
C ARG A 119 22.86 -10.28 9.76
N ASN A 120 22.64 -9.38 10.71
CA ASN A 120 22.14 -9.70 12.05
C ASN A 120 20.63 -9.45 12.18
N TYR A 121 20.08 -8.43 11.51
CA TYR A 121 18.64 -8.20 11.40
C TYR A 121 18.04 -9.13 10.34
N LYS A 122 17.20 -10.07 10.76
CA LYS A 122 16.66 -11.11 9.88
C LYS A 122 15.32 -10.67 9.31
N ILE A 123 15.33 -10.32 8.04
CA ILE A 123 14.13 -10.20 7.21
C ILE A 123 13.84 -11.53 6.51
N LEU A 124 12.59 -11.72 6.07
CA LEU A 124 12.20 -12.84 5.23
C LEU A 124 13.04 -12.86 3.94
N ARG A 125 13.67 -14.00 3.62
CA ARG A 125 14.57 -14.12 2.47
C ARG A 125 13.87 -14.72 1.26
N PHE A 126 14.48 -14.49 0.10
CA PHE A 126 14.14 -15.23 -1.11
C PHE A 126 14.36 -16.74 -0.90
N GLY A 127 13.39 -17.55 -1.31
CA GLY A 127 13.29 -18.98 -1.06
C GLY A 127 12.55 -19.35 0.23
N GLU A 128 12.29 -18.40 1.12
CA GLU A 128 11.50 -18.60 2.35
C GLU A 128 10.06 -18.11 2.19
N GLU A 129 9.72 -17.52 1.05
CA GLU A 129 8.37 -17.01 0.80
C GLU A 129 7.31 -18.11 0.77
N PRO A 130 6.15 -17.87 1.41
CA PRO A 130 5.00 -18.75 1.27
C PRO A 130 4.35 -18.58 -0.11
N LYS A 131 3.44 -19.50 -0.42
CA LYS A 131 2.52 -19.29 -1.54
C LYS A 131 1.54 -18.15 -1.22
N TYR A 132 1.68 -17.02 -1.90
CA TYR A 132 0.78 -15.88 -1.76
C TYR A 132 -0.48 -15.99 -2.62
N LEU A 133 -1.64 -15.83 -1.98
CA LEU A 133 -2.95 -15.78 -2.64
C LEU A 133 -3.62 -14.44 -2.34
N VAL A 134 -3.98 -13.70 -3.38
CA VAL A 134 -4.60 -12.37 -3.25
C VAL A 134 -5.93 -12.36 -3.97
N LYS A 135 -6.96 -11.85 -3.29
CA LYS A 135 -8.28 -11.57 -3.86
C LYS A 135 -8.69 -10.14 -3.54
N PHE A 136 -9.39 -9.52 -4.48
CA PHE A 136 -9.92 -8.18 -4.32
C PHE A 136 -11.44 -8.27 -4.24
N VAL A 137 -11.99 -7.57 -3.26
CA VAL A 137 -13.39 -7.19 -3.22
C VAL A 137 -13.45 -5.77 -3.80
N GLU A 138 -14.44 -5.49 -4.64
CA GLU A 138 -14.57 -4.18 -5.25
C GLU A 138 -15.85 -3.49 -4.80
N THR A 139 -15.73 -2.58 -3.83
CA THR A 139 -16.81 -1.68 -3.42
C THR A 139 -16.41 -0.23 -3.72
N PRO A 140 -16.73 0.33 -4.90
CA PRO A 140 -16.20 1.63 -5.32
C PRO A 140 -16.41 2.75 -4.29
N GLN A 141 -15.34 3.47 -3.94
CA GLN A 141 -15.42 4.68 -3.12
C GLN A 141 -16.04 5.81 -3.94
N ARG A 142 -17.16 6.36 -3.49
CA ARG A 142 -17.98 7.28 -4.30
C ARG A 142 -17.27 8.58 -4.68
N ASP A 143 -16.44 9.11 -3.79
CA ASP A 143 -15.69 10.35 -3.96
C ASP A 143 -14.20 10.13 -4.32
N GLY A 144 -13.82 8.87 -4.55
CA GLY A 144 -12.48 8.45 -4.92
C GLY A 144 -12.26 8.48 -6.43
N PRO A 145 -11.02 8.70 -6.91
CA PRO A 145 -10.72 8.70 -8.34
C PRO A 145 -11.05 7.34 -8.93
N PHE A 146 -11.98 7.31 -9.90
CA PHE A 146 -12.47 6.10 -10.53
C PHE A 146 -13.05 5.05 -9.57
N GLY A 147 -13.37 5.43 -8.33
CA GLY A 147 -13.84 4.49 -7.30
C GLY A 147 -12.75 3.79 -6.50
N ALA A 148 -11.47 4.14 -6.67
CA ALA A 148 -10.35 3.50 -5.97
C ALA A 148 -10.28 3.86 -4.48
N ARG A 149 -9.75 2.93 -3.67
CA ARG A 149 -9.30 3.18 -2.29
C ARG A 149 -7.79 2.95 -2.16
N GLY A 150 -7.21 3.49 -1.09
CA GLY A 150 -5.82 3.20 -0.71
C GLY A 150 -5.66 1.76 -0.22
N LEU A 151 -4.52 1.13 -0.55
CA LEU A 151 -4.16 -0.23 -0.14
C LEU A 151 -2.65 -0.40 0.16
N GLY A 152 -1.95 0.72 0.40
CA GLY A 152 -0.49 0.71 0.58
C GLY A 152 -0.02 0.32 1.98
N GLU A 153 -0.93 0.37 2.95
CA GLU A 153 -0.77 -0.02 4.36
C GLU A 153 -1.80 -1.10 4.68
#